data_AF-A0A7L2WHL5-F1
#
_entry.id   AF-A0A7L2WHL5-F1
#
_cell.length_a   1.000
_cell.length_b   1.000
_cell.length_c   1.000
_cell.angle_alpha   90.00
_cell.angle_beta   90.00
_cell.angle_gamma   90.00
#
_symmetry.space_group_name_H-M   'P 1'
#
loop_
_entity.id
_entity.type
_entity.pdbx_description
1 polymer ?
#
loop_
_entity_poly.entity_id
_entity_poly.type
_entity_poly.pdbx_seq_one_letter_code
_entity_poly.pdbx_strand_id
1 'polypeptide(L)'
;CTDFQTANFLRGSKLKVQFLLFTSSSPSCGELILPDDSIENYSFNSSLDTKIIIHGFRALGTKPSWIEGLVRAILHTSQVNVIAVDWVHGSTGAYPSAVENVTRLALSISQFISKLLALGVSGTSIHIIGVSLGAHVGGLVGHFHGGRLGRITGI
;
A
#
# COMPACT_ATOMS: atom_id res chain seq x y z
N CYS A 1 -17.26 3.12 3.34
CA CYS A 1 -15.85 2.72 3.43
C CYS A 1 -15.57 1.77 2.30
N THR A 2 -14.43 1.91 1.63
CA THR A 2 -13.99 0.93 0.64
C THR A 2 -13.29 -0.22 1.36
N ASP A 3 -13.63 -1.45 1.02
CA ASP A 3 -12.91 -2.64 1.48
C ASP A 3 -12.01 -3.18 0.37
N PHE A 4 -11.07 -4.06 0.73
CA PHE A 4 -10.20 -4.74 -0.22
C PHE A 4 -10.98 -5.52 -1.26
N GLN A 5 -10.42 -5.59 -2.45
CA GLN A 5 -10.86 -6.43 -3.54
C GLN A 5 -10.83 -7.91 -3.14
N THR A 6 -11.70 -8.69 -3.78
CA THR A 6 -11.69 -10.15 -3.73
C THR A 6 -11.41 -10.72 -5.09
N ALA A 7 -10.60 -11.77 -5.16
CA ALA A 7 -10.26 -12.47 -6.38
C ALA A 7 -10.45 -13.99 -6.22
N ASN A 8 -10.64 -14.68 -7.34
CA ASN A 8 -10.68 -16.14 -7.38
C ASN A 8 -9.42 -16.67 -8.05
N PHE A 9 -8.94 -17.83 -7.57
CA PHE A 9 -7.72 -18.49 -8.06
C PHE A 9 -7.65 -18.63 -9.59
N LEU A 10 -8.79 -18.97 -10.23
CA LEU A 10 -8.87 -19.20 -11.68
C LEU A 10 -9.00 -17.91 -12.53
N ARG A 11 -9.21 -16.75 -11.90
CA ARG A 11 -9.58 -15.50 -12.60
C ARG A 11 -8.77 -14.27 -12.19
N GLY A 12 -7.77 -14.44 -11.33
CA GLY A 12 -7.07 -13.33 -10.68
C GLY A 12 -5.57 -13.32 -10.93
N SER A 13 -5.12 -13.04 -12.15
CA SER A 13 -3.68 -12.82 -12.45
C SER A 13 -3.36 -11.38 -12.88
N LYS A 14 -4.35 -10.61 -13.32
CA LYS A 14 -4.15 -9.23 -13.78
C LYS A 14 -4.02 -8.29 -12.58
N LEU A 15 -2.86 -7.65 -12.46
CA LEU A 15 -2.62 -6.64 -11.43
C LEU A 15 -3.68 -5.53 -11.49
N LYS A 16 -4.31 -5.32 -10.34
CA LYS A 16 -5.11 -4.14 -10.01
C LYS A 16 -4.58 -3.65 -8.67
N VAL A 17 -4.33 -2.34 -8.57
CA VAL A 17 -3.78 -1.72 -7.36
C VAL A 17 -4.77 -0.68 -6.88
N GLN A 18 -5.12 -0.73 -5.61
CA GLN A 18 -5.89 0.29 -4.91
C GLN A 18 -5.09 0.81 -3.72
N PHE A 19 -5.18 2.11 -3.48
CA PHE A 19 -4.59 2.77 -2.33
C PHE A 19 -5.73 3.18 -1.39
N LEU A 20 -5.80 2.54 -0.24
CA LEU A 20 -6.80 2.82 0.78
C LEU A 20 -6.17 3.65 1.89
N LEU A 21 -6.63 4.89 2.04
CA LEU A 21 -6.21 5.80 3.08
C LEU A 21 -7.01 5.56 4.37
N PHE A 22 -6.29 5.50 5.48
CA PHE A 22 -6.82 5.49 6.83
C PHE A 22 -6.12 6.58 7.64
N THR A 23 -6.89 7.27 8.46
CA THR A 23 -6.41 8.32 9.35
C THR A 23 -7.02 8.14 10.74
N SER A 24 -6.55 8.91 11.72
CA SER A 24 -7.09 8.84 13.09
C SER A 24 -8.57 9.21 13.18
N SER A 25 -9.13 9.97 12.22
CA SER A 25 -10.56 10.29 12.16
C SER A 25 -11.40 9.14 11.58
N SER A 26 -10.80 8.26 10.78
CA SER A 26 -11.46 7.14 10.10
C SER A 26 -10.68 5.81 10.20
N PRO A 27 -10.30 5.34 11.42
CA PRO A 27 -9.35 4.24 11.58
C PRO A 27 -9.89 2.87 11.13
N SER A 28 -11.20 2.72 10.96
CA SER A 28 -11.87 1.51 10.47
C SER A 28 -12.45 1.65 9.07
N CYS A 29 -12.27 2.81 8.42
CA CYS A 29 -12.95 3.15 7.19
C CYS A 29 -11.95 3.62 6.13
N GLY A 30 -11.56 2.71 5.24
CA GLY A 30 -10.64 3.01 4.16
C GLY A 30 -11.28 3.93 3.13
N GLU A 31 -10.60 5.04 2.84
CA GLU A 31 -10.93 5.98 1.79
C GLU A 31 -10.14 5.61 0.54
N LEU A 32 -10.83 5.26 -0.56
CA LEU A 32 -10.17 4.86 -1.80
C LEU A 32 -9.65 6.09 -2.54
N ILE A 33 -8.34 6.20 -2.69
CA ILE A 33 -7.70 7.22 -3.53
C ILE A 33 -7.82 6.79 -4.99
N LEU A 34 -8.55 7.57 -5.78
CA LEU A 34 -8.70 7.34 -7.21
C LEU A 34 -7.43 7.81 -7.97
N PRO A 35 -7.00 7.10 -9.03
CA PRO A 35 -5.75 7.39 -9.72
C PRO A 35 -5.62 8.82 -10.27
N ASP A 36 -6.74 9.41 -10.71
CA ASP A 36 -6.78 10.71 -11.40
C ASP A 36 -7.14 11.88 -10.47
N ASP A 37 -7.44 11.60 -9.21
CA ASP A 37 -7.80 12.63 -8.24
C ASP A 37 -6.58 13.23 -7.55
N SER A 38 -6.71 14.49 -7.12
CA SER A 38 -5.75 15.09 -6.19
C SER A 38 -5.89 14.41 -4.82
N ILE A 39 -4.76 14.04 -4.22
CA ILE A 39 -4.72 13.43 -2.89
C ILE A 39 -5.27 14.39 -1.81
N GLU A 40 -5.23 15.70 -2.09
CA GLU A 40 -5.79 16.76 -1.24
C GLU A 40 -7.33 16.73 -1.15
N ASN A 41 -8.02 16.02 -2.04
CA ASN A 41 -9.47 15.85 -1.98
C ASN A 41 -9.91 14.85 -0.90
N TYR A 42 -8.96 14.11 -0.32
CA TYR A 42 -9.18 13.07 0.66
C TYR A 42 -8.73 13.55 2.05
N SER A 43 -8.94 12.73 3.08
CA SER A 43 -8.53 13.05 4.46
C SER A 43 -7.01 13.07 4.70
N PHE A 44 -6.19 13.06 3.64
CA PHE A 44 -4.74 12.99 3.70
C PHE A 44 -4.13 14.30 4.23
N ASN A 45 -3.12 14.19 5.10
CA ASN A 45 -2.40 15.35 5.62
C ASN A 45 -0.90 15.26 5.28
N SER A 46 -0.43 16.11 4.37
CA SER A 46 0.96 16.13 3.90
C SER A 46 2.00 16.49 4.96
N SER A 47 1.58 17.07 6.09
CA SER A 47 2.46 17.40 7.22
C SER A 47 2.70 16.23 8.17
N LEU A 48 2.00 15.10 8.01
CA LEU A 48 2.15 13.90 8.84
C LEU A 48 3.02 12.84 8.16
N ASP A 49 3.63 11.98 8.98
CA ASP A 49 4.27 10.76 8.48
C ASP A 49 3.29 9.88 7.71
N THR A 50 3.80 9.19 6.69
CA THR A 50 2.99 8.27 5.85
C THR A 50 3.53 6.85 5.95
N LYS A 51 2.68 5.94 6.42
CA LYS A 51 2.99 4.50 6.52
C LYS A 51 2.28 3.74 5.42
N ILE A 52 3.05 3.09 4.54
CA ILE A 52 2.53 2.34 3.40
C ILE A 52 2.63 0.85 3.71
N ILE A 53 1.50 0.17 3.85
CA ILE A 53 1.40 -1.25 4.17
C ILE A 53 1.17 -2.04 2.88
N ILE A 54 2.04 -3.01 2.61
CA ILE A 54 1.99 -3.84 1.40
C ILE A 54 1.89 -5.31 1.82
N HIS A 55 0.76 -5.94 1.50
CA HIS A 55 0.58 -7.38 1.76
C HIS A 55 1.34 -8.25 0.75
N GLY A 56 1.42 -9.55 1.05
CA GLY A 56 2.07 -10.54 0.18
C GLY A 56 1.09 -11.37 -0.66
N PHE A 57 1.54 -12.56 -1.04
CA PHE A 57 0.78 -13.55 -1.81
C PHE A 57 -0.56 -13.94 -1.16
N ARG A 58 -1.62 -14.07 -1.97
CA ARG A 58 -3.00 -14.35 -1.53
C ARG A 58 -3.59 -15.52 -2.31
N ALA A 59 -3.26 -16.76 -1.94
CA ALA A 59 -3.76 -17.96 -2.63
C ALA A 59 -5.30 -18.01 -2.78
N LEU A 60 -6.02 -17.56 -1.75
CA LEU A 60 -7.49 -17.56 -1.70
C LEU A 60 -8.12 -16.25 -2.22
N GLY A 61 -7.31 -15.25 -2.59
CA GLY A 61 -7.78 -13.97 -3.09
C GLY A 61 -8.69 -13.18 -2.14
N THR A 62 -8.43 -13.29 -0.83
CA THR A 62 -9.13 -12.55 0.21
C THR A 62 -8.23 -11.51 0.86
N LYS A 63 -8.84 -10.48 1.44
CA LYS A 63 -8.18 -9.51 2.31
C LYS A 63 -7.29 -10.21 3.37
N PRO A 64 -6.05 -9.75 3.62
CA PRO A 64 -5.25 -10.25 4.73
C PRO A 64 -5.95 -9.95 6.07
N SER A 65 -6.23 -10.97 6.87
CA SER A 65 -6.96 -10.81 8.15
C SER A 65 -6.27 -9.88 9.16
N TRP A 66 -4.95 -9.73 9.06
CA TRP A 66 -4.14 -8.88 9.93
C TRP A 66 -4.15 -7.40 9.56
N ILE A 67 -4.59 -7.02 8.34
CA ILE A 67 -4.42 -5.65 7.83
C ILE A 67 -5.14 -4.63 8.71
N GLU A 68 -6.39 -4.91 9.11
CA GLU A 68 -7.17 -4.01 9.95
C GLU A 68 -6.57 -3.86 11.35
N GLY A 69 -6.08 -4.96 11.93
CA GLY A 69 -5.41 -4.94 13.22
C GLY A 69 -4.16 -4.07 13.19
N LEU A 70 -3.34 -4.18 12.13
CA LEU A 70 -2.13 -3.38 11.96
C LEU A 70 -2.45 -1.89 11.75
N VAL A 71 -3.42 -1.57 10.89
CA VAL A 71 -3.87 -0.18 10.67
C VAL A 71 -4.33 0.45 11.98
N ARG A 72 -5.20 -0.22 12.74
CA ARG A 72 -5.69 0.27 14.03
C ARG A 72 -4.56 0.43 15.05
N ALA A 73 -3.65 -0.53 15.14
CA ALA A 73 -2.53 -0.46 16.07
C ALA A 73 -1.63 0.75 15.79
N ILE A 74 -1.32 0.99 14.51
CA ILE A 74 -0.54 2.16 14.08
C ILE A 74 -1.24 3.45 14.47
N LEU A 75 -2.51 3.61 14.08
CA LEU A 75 -3.28 4.83 14.31
C LEU A 75 -3.60 5.09 15.79
N HIS A 76 -3.58 4.04 16.62
CA HIS A 76 -3.70 4.17 18.07
C HIS A 76 -2.44 4.76 18.72
N THR A 77 -1.26 4.53 18.13
CA THR A 77 0.03 4.97 18.69
C THR A 77 0.58 6.26 18.08
N SER A 78 0.07 6.69 16.93
CA SER A 78 0.61 7.84 16.21
C SER A 78 -0.44 8.49 15.31
N GLN A 79 -0.40 9.81 15.22
CA GLN A 79 -1.18 10.58 14.26
C GLN A 79 -0.44 10.60 12.92
N VAL A 80 -0.84 9.73 12.00
CA VAL A 80 -0.16 9.50 10.71
C VAL A 80 -1.17 9.20 9.60
N ASN A 81 -0.73 9.32 8.35
CA ASN A 81 -1.45 8.73 7.23
C ASN A 81 -1.09 7.26 7.12
N VAL A 82 -2.07 6.36 7.02
CA VAL A 82 -1.84 4.95 6.73
C VAL A 82 -2.42 4.61 5.37
N ILE A 83 -1.58 4.15 4.45
CA ILE A 83 -1.98 3.71 3.12
C ILE A 83 -1.88 2.19 3.08
N ALA A 84 -3.00 1.50 3.00
CA ALA A 84 -3.01 0.07 2.73
C ALA A 84 -3.05 -0.14 1.20
N VAL A 85 -2.05 -0.85 0.67
CA VAL A 85 -1.96 -1.18 -0.75
C VAL A 85 -2.67 -2.49 -0.99
N ASP A 86 -3.82 -2.42 -1.64
CA ASP A 86 -4.57 -3.59 -2.07
C ASP A 86 -4.16 -3.98 -3.49
N TRP A 87 -3.57 -5.17 -3.60
CA TRP A 87 -3.25 -5.82 -4.87
C TRP A 87 -3.71 -7.28 -4.87
N VAL A 88 -4.84 -7.58 -4.20
CA VAL A 88 -5.39 -8.94 -4.10
C VAL A 88 -5.50 -9.61 -5.47
N HIS A 89 -5.97 -8.90 -6.50
CA HIS A 89 -6.04 -9.44 -7.86
C HIS A 89 -4.70 -9.82 -8.48
N GLY A 90 -3.60 -9.12 -8.16
CA GLY A 90 -2.27 -9.42 -8.70
C GLY A 90 -1.49 -10.45 -7.86
N SER A 91 -1.95 -10.72 -6.65
CA SER A 91 -1.33 -11.64 -5.68
C SER A 91 -2.04 -12.99 -5.57
N THR A 92 -3.13 -13.18 -6.32
CA THR A 92 -3.92 -14.42 -6.33
C THR A 92 -3.49 -15.32 -7.49
N GLY A 93 -3.68 -16.63 -7.36
CA GLY A 93 -3.31 -17.59 -8.41
C GLY A 93 -2.01 -18.32 -8.12
N ALA A 94 -1.29 -18.74 -9.17
CA ALA A 94 -0.01 -19.43 -9.01
C ALA A 94 1.08 -18.49 -8.49
N TYR A 95 1.91 -18.97 -7.58
CA TYR A 95 2.97 -18.15 -6.96
C TYR A 95 3.89 -17.45 -7.98
N PRO A 96 4.37 -18.11 -9.07
CA PRO A 96 5.17 -17.42 -10.09
C PRO A 96 4.43 -16.25 -10.75
N SER A 97 3.12 -16.38 -11.01
CA SER A 97 2.32 -15.30 -11.58
C SER A 97 2.21 -14.10 -10.64
N ALA A 98 2.14 -14.33 -9.32
CA ALA A 98 2.18 -13.25 -8.34
C ALA A 98 3.56 -12.57 -8.30
N VAL A 99 4.64 -13.34 -8.44
CA VAL A 99 6.02 -12.81 -8.53
C VAL A 99 6.20 -11.92 -9.76
N GLU A 100 5.66 -12.30 -10.91
CA GLU A 100 5.72 -11.48 -12.14
C GLU A 100 5.08 -10.08 -11.98
N ASN A 101 4.12 -9.93 -11.06
CA ASN A 101 3.46 -8.65 -10.79
C ASN A 101 4.25 -7.73 -9.85
N VAL A 102 5.26 -8.24 -9.12
CA VAL A 102 5.99 -7.49 -8.08
C VAL A 102 6.62 -6.21 -8.62
N THR A 103 7.29 -6.27 -9.77
CA THR A 103 7.92 -5.08 -10.38
C THR A 103 6.89 -4.04 -10.82
N ARG A 104 5.78 -4.48 -11.42
CA ARG A 104 4.70 -3.57 -11.84
C ARG A 104 4.01 -2.92 -10.63
N LEU A 105 3.78 -3.68 -9.57
CA LEU A 105 3.25 -3.14 -8.31
C LEU A 105 4.20 -2.10 -7.71
N ALA A 106 5.51 -2.39 -7.66
CA ALA A 106 6.50 -1.45 -7.16
C ALA A 106 6.53 -0.14 -7.98
N LEU A 107 6.39 -0.22 -9.31
CA LEU A 107 6.27 0.97 -10.16
C LEU A 107 5.00 1.77 -9.84
N SER A 108 3.84 1.12 -9.68
CA SER A 108 2.60 1.79 -9.29
C SER A 108 2.71 2.50 -7.93
N ILE A 109 3.33 1.85 -6.94
CA ILE A 109 3.57 2.46 -5.62
C ILE A 109 4.56 3.62 -5.72
N SER A 110 5.61 3.51 -6.53
CA SER A 110 6.61 4.57 -6.70
C SER A 110 6.04 5.80 -7.42
N GLN A 111 5.12 5.60 -8.37
CA GLN A 111 4.36 6.69 -8.99
C GLN A 111 3.46 7.38 -7.97
N PHE A 112 2.76 6.60 -7.12
CA PHE A 112 1.97 7.16 -6.03
C PHE A 112 2.83 7.97 -5.04
N ILE A 113 3.97 7.44 -4.62
CA ILE A 113 4.92 8.17 -3.76
C ILE A 113 5.42 9.44 -4.45
N SER A 114 5.75 9.39 -5.74
CA SER A 114 6.18 10.58 -6.49
C SER A 114 5.13 11.69 -6.47
N LYS A 115 3.82 11.34 -6.51
CA LYS A 115 2.73 12.32 -6.33
C LYS A 115 2.74 12.92 -4.91
N LEU A 116 2.94 12.11 -3.87
CA LEU A 116 3.07 12.60 -2.50
C LEU A 116 4.25 13.58 -2.35
N LEU A 117 5.41 13.24 -2.91
CA LEU A 117 6.59 14.10 -2.88
C LEU A 117 6.34 15.44 -3.60
N ALA A 118 5.61 15.41 -4.72
CA ALA A 118 5.23 16.62 -5.45
C ALA A 118 4.28 17.53 -4.65
N LEU A 119 3.48 16.95 -3.73
CA LEU A 119 2.64 17.67 -2.77
C LEU A 119 3.42 18.17 -1.52
N GLY A 120 4.75 18.01 -1.50
CA GLY A 120 5.60 18.48 -0.41
C GLY A 120 5.79 17.49 0.74
N VAL A 121 5.30 16.24 0.61
CA VAL A 121 5.61 15.19 1.60
C VAL A 121 7.12 14.91 1.58
N SER A 122 7.74 14.91 2.75
CA SER A 122 9.17 14.57 2.86
C SER A 122 9.38 13.08 2.58
N GLY A 123 10.32 12.74 1.69
CA GLY A 123 10.67 11.32 1.46
C GLY A 123 11.12 10.59 2.73
N THR A 124 11.72 11.32 3.68
CA THR A 124 12.15 10.78 4.98
C THR A 124 10.99 10.49 5.94
N SER A 125 9.80 11.03 5.73
CA SER A 125 8.59 10.73 6.53
C SER A 125 7.80 9.53 5.98
N ILE A 126 8.28 8.91 4.90
CA ILE A 126 7.67 7.71 4.30
C ILE A 126 8.28 6.45 4.92
N HIS A 127 7.41 5.60 5.48
CA HIS A 127 7.77 4.28 6.00
C HIS A 127 6.99 3.19 5.26
N ILE A 128 7.70 2.33 4.53
CA ILE A 128 7.13 1.16 3.88
C ILE A 128 7.18 -0.04 4.81
N ILE A 129 6.05 -0.73 4.96
CA ILE A 129 5.90 -1.96 5.74
C ILE A 129 5.42 -3.05 4.77
N GLY A 130 6.32 -3.93 4.37
CA GLY A 130 6.04 -5.00 3.44
C GLY A 130 6.03 -6.36 4.12
N VAL A 131 5.01 -7.18 3.86
CA VAL A 131 4.92 -8.56 4.37
C VAL A 131 5.04 -9.55 3.22
N SER A 132 5.93 -10.56 3.35
CA SER A 132 6.18 -11.60 2.34
C SER A 132 6.57 -10.99 0.98
N LEU A 133 5.86 -11.27 -0.11
CA LEU A 133 6.12 -10.59 -1.40
C LEU A 133 6.07 -9.07 -1.30
N GLY A 134 5.26 -8.52 -0.38
CA GLY A 134 5.22 -7.08 -0.10
C GLY A 134 6.55 -6.52 0.41
N ALA A 135 7.38 -7.32 1.10
CA ALA A 135 8.71 -6.89 1.54
C ALA A 135 9.66 -6.66 0.35
N HIS A 136 9.63 -7.56 -0.64
CA HIS A 136 10.39 -7.41 -1.88
C HIS A 136 9.91 -6.19 -2.69
N VAL A 137 8.58 -5.98 -2.75
CA VAL A 137 8.00 -4.78 -3.37
C VAL A 137 8.53 -3.53 -2.68
N GLY A 138 8.55 -3.49 -1.34
CA GLY A 138 9.12 -2.38 -0.58
C GLY A 138 10.59 -2.11 -0.90
N GLY A 139 11.39 -3.17 -1.04
CA GLY A 139 12.79 -3.06 -1.48
C GLY A 139 12.94 -2.45 -2.87
N LEU A 140 12.13 -2.87 -3.84
CA LEU A 140 12.13 -2.31 -5.19
C LEU A 140 11.69 -0.84 -5.21
N VAL A 141 10.66 -0.48 -4.45
CA VAL A 141 10.24 0.92 -4.29
C VAL A 141 11.37 1.76 -3.72
N GLY A 142 12.05 1.28 -2.68
CA GLY A 142 13.25 1.95 -2.13
C GLY A 142 14.34 2.15 -3.18
N HIS A 143 14.61 1.13 -3.99
CA HIS A 143 15.57 1.20 -5.10
C HIS A 143 15.17 2.25 -6.15
N PHE A 144 13.90 2.30 -6.58
CA PHE A 144 13.40 3.28 -7.54
C PHE A 144 13.49 4.74 -7.03
N HIS A 145 13.44 4.94 -5.71
CA HIS A 145 13.66 6.24 -5.08
C HIS A 145 15.13 6.47 -4.65
N GLY A 146 16.07 5.66 -5.14
CA GLY A 146 17.51 5.83 -4.88
C GLY A 146 17.90 5.69 -3.41
N GLY A 147 17.14 4.92 -2.62
CA GLY A 147 17.37 4.72 -1.19
C GLY A 147 17.07 5.93 -0.31
N ARG A 148 16.33 6.93 -0.81
CA ARG A 148 16.06 8.20 -0.11
C ARG A 148 14.79 8.20 0.75
N LEU A 149 14.03 7.10 0.75
CA LEU A 149 12.84 6.96 1.58
C LEU A 149 13.24 6.68 3.04
N GLY A 150 12.44 7.17 3.99
CA GLY A 150 12.79 7.16 5.41
C GLY A 150 13.06 5.78 5.99
N ARG A 151 12.16 4.82 5.77
CA ARG A 151 12.31 3.47 6.32
C ARG A 151 11.61 2.40 5.49
N ILE A 152 12.19 1.20 5.46
CA ILE A 152 11.53 -0.02 4.98
C ILE A 152 11.61 -1.07 6.10
N THR A 153 10.48 -1.72 6.38
CA THR A 153 10.39 -2.89 7.25
C THR A 153 9.87 -4.06 6.43
N GLY A 154 10.69 -5.10 6.27
CA GLY A 154 10.31 -6.36 5.64
C GLY A 154 10.00 -7.41 6.70
N ILE A 155 8.86 -8.08 6.58
CA ILE A 155 8.36 -9.15 7.47
C ILE A 155 8.10 -10.41 6.67
#